data_AF-A0A3N5IRK3-F1
#
_entry.id   AF-A0A3N5IRK3-F1
#
_cell.length_a   1.000
_cell.length_b   1.000
_cell.length_c   1.000
_cell.angle_alpha   90.00
_cell.angle_beta   90.00
_cell.angle_gamma   90.00
#
_symmetry.space_group_name_H-M   'P 1'
#
loop_
_entity.id
_entity.type
_entity.pdbx_description
1 polymer ?
#
loop_
_entity_poly.entity_id
_entity_poly.type
_entity_poly.pdbx_seq_one_letter_code
_entity_poly.pdbx_strand_id
1 'polypeptide(L)'
;MEYSPNHELKDLIELVSNVNEAFTAALFLYNPPRDRLFLRSYHTLSLQVNPKTTIQPGDSLIGWVAKNKQPVNVAQFDRDNRNLKLYLRDEGIKSFMAVPVGDAGVLSVDSKRNYVFTDKNQKILQDFARVIYQVLQTQTLCRQELKQRRLLNFIYRINALSRENHDLQEYYQKVLNACRIFSNTDAAFLTLLPRKGDRYTVVASEGKLFAPMKKNSIPIDMGLTGWVIKEKKPLVRREMKPRIISPIFFSRTILAGSFVLISGYPSLFLINCTE
;
A
#
# COMPACT_ATOMS: atom_id res chain seq x y z
N MET A 1 2.23 4.32 21.79
CA MET A 1 1.41 3.16 21.40
C MET A 1 1.00 3.37 19.95
N GLU A 2 1.59 2.63 19.01
CA GLU A 2 1.24 2.74 17.60
C GLU A 2 -0.14 2.13 17.36
N TYR A 3 -1.11 2.99 17.08
CA TYR A 3 -2.46 2.62 16.67
C TYR A 3 -2.37 1.94 15.30
N SER A 4 -2.45 0.61 15.27
CA SER A 4 -2.37 -0.16 14.03
C SER A 4 -3.78 -0.55 13.59
N PRO A 5 -4.34 0.03 12.51
CA PRO A 5 -5.73 -0.18 12.08
C PRO A 5 -6.09 -1.63 11.74
N ASN A 6 -5.11 -2.54 11.75
CA ASN A 6 -5.32 -3.98 11.64
C ASN A 6 -5.88 -4.61 12.92
N HIS A 7 -5.63 -4.02 14.10
CA HIS A 7 -6.06 -4.58 15.38
C HIS A 7 -7.57 -4.46 15.58
N GLU A 8 -8.14 -3.28 15.30
CA GLU A 8 -9.58 -3.02 15.44
C GLU A 8 -10.44 -3.97 14.60
N LEU A 9 -10.06 -4.22 13.35
CA LEU A 9 -10.77 -5.15 12.47
C LEU A 9 -10.62 -6.61 12.91
N LYS A 10 -9.60 -6.95 13.68
CA LYS A 10 -9.45 -8.29 14.24
C LYS A 10 -10.42 -8.47 15.41
N ASP A 11 -10.43 -7.52 16.34
CA ASP A 11 -11.30 -7.54 17.52
C ASP A 11 -12.79 -7.53 17.13
N LEU A 12 -13.16 -6.73 16.11
CA LEU A 12 -14.53 -6.71 15.59
C LEU A 12 -14.94 -8.07 15.00
N ILE A 13 -14.05 -8.77 14.31
CA ILE A 13 -14.36 -10.06 13.69
C ILE A 13 -14.42 -11.18 14.73
N GLU A 14 -13.61 -11.11 15.77
CA GLU A 14 -13.74 -11.96 16.94
C GLU A 14 -15.10 -11.75 17.64
N LEU A 15 -15.53 -10.50 17.82
CA LEU A 15 -16.84 -10.20 18.37
C LEU A 15 -17.99 -10.71 17.48
N VAL A 16 -17.89 -10.54 16.16
CA VAL A 16 -18.84 -11.12 15.20
C VAL A 16 -18.94 -12.64 15.37
N SER A 17 -17.79 -13.31 15.54
CA SER A 17 -17.73 -14.75 15.75
C SER A 17 -18.44 -15.16 17.03
N ASN A 18 -18.14 -14.48 18.14
CA ASN A 18 -18.70 -14.78 19.46
C ASN A 18 -20.21 -14.54 19.52
N VAL A 19 -20.70 -13.41 18.99
CA VAL A 19 -22.13 -13.07 19.01
C VAL A 19 -22.97 -14.00 18.13
N ASN A 20 -22.40 -14.55 17.06
CA ASN A 20 -23.09 -15.48 16.17
C ASN A 20 -22.80 -16.96 16.48
N GLU A 21 -22.01 -17.26 17.52
CA GLU A 21 -21.48 -18.60 17.82
C GLU A 21 -20.92 -19.30 16.56
N ALA A 22 -20.19 -18.53 15.74
CA ALA A 22 -19.72 -18.98 14.45
C ALA A 22 -18.52 -19.92 14.60
N PHE A 23 -18.44 -20.93 13.73
CA PHE A 23 -17.24 -21.76 13.58
C PHE A 23 -16.14 -20.96 12.87
N THR A 24 -16.50 -20.14 11.89
CA THR A 24 -15.64 -19.12 11.28
C THR A 24 -16.42 -17.84 11.03
N ALA A 25 -15.82 -16.70 11.36
CA ALA A 25 -16.22 -15.38 10.89
C ALA A 25 -15.12 -14.81 10.00
N ALA A 26 -15.47 -14.26 8.84
CA ALA A 26 -14.50 -13.81 7.85
C ALA A 26 -14.93 -12.50 7.17
N LEU A 27 -14.00 -11.55 7.10
CA LEU A 27 -14.15 -10.29 6.37
C LEU A 27 -13.31 -10.33 5.10
N PHE A 28 -13.99 -10.20 3.97
CA PHE A 28 -13.39 -10.06 2.66
C PHE A 28 -13.49 -8.61 2.19
N LEU A 29 -12.37 -8.03 1.75
CA LEU A 29 -12.37 -6.70 1.15
C LEU A 29 -12.14 -6.78 -0.36
N TYR A 30 -12.88 -5.96 -1.09
CA TYR A 30 -12.78 -5.83 -2.53
C TYR A 30 -11.61 -4.90 -2.91
N ASN A 31 -10.83 -5.31 -3.91
CA ASN A 31 -9.74 -4.55 -4.47
C ASN A 31 -10.11 -4.14 -5.91
N PRO A 32 -10.57 -2.89 -6.15
CA PRO A 32 -11.06 -2.47 -7.45
C PRO A 32 -10.04 -2.63 -8.59
N PRO A 33 -8.74 -2.27 -8.43
CA PRO A 33 -7.74 -2.50 -9.46
C PRO A 33 -7.55 -3.95 -9.93
N ARG A 34 -7.86 -4.94 -9.08
CA ARG A 34 -7.68 -6.37 -9.40
C ARG A 34 -8.99 -7.11 -9.64
N ASP A 35 -10.12 -6.43 -9.49
CA ASP A 35 -11.47 -7.01 -9.52
C ASP A 35 -11.63 -8.30 -8.70
N ARG A 36 -11.07 -8.30 -7.48
CA ARG A 36 -11.06 -9.48 -6.60
C ARG A 36 -11.27 -9.12 -5.14
N LEU A 37 -11.92 -10.03 -4.41
CA LEU A 37 -12.00 -10.03 -2.97
C LEU A 37 -10.81 -10.77 -2.36
N PHE A 38 -10.30 -10.23 -1.26
CA PHE A 38 -9.19 -10.79 -0.49
C PHE A 38 -9.63 -10.96 0.96
N LEU A 39 -9.25 -12.08 1.57
CA LEU A 39 -9.50 -12.30 2.99
C LEU A 39 -8.67 -11.31 3.81
N ARG A 40 -9.33 -10.40 4.51
CA ARG A 40 -8.69 -9.31 5.26
C ARG A 40 -8.47 -9.67 6.73
N SER A 41 -9.48 -10.26 7.34
CA SER A 41 -9.50 -10.65 8.75
C SER A 41 -10.44 -11.83 8.91
N TYR A 42 -10.14 -12.73 9.83
CA TYR A 42 -11.00 -13.85 10.17
C TYR A 42 -10.73 -14.31 11.60
N HIS A 43 -11.75 -14.89 12.21
CA HIS A 43 -11.66 -15.64 13.46
C HIS A 43 -12.26 -17.02 13.18
N THR A 44 -11.56 -18.10 13.57
CA THR A 44 -11.95 -19.45 13.17
C THR A 44 -11.47 -20.49 14.17
N LEU A 45 -12.23 -21.58 14.27
CA LEU A 45 -11.82 -22.82 14.94
C LEU A 45 -11.24 -23.85 13.94
N SER A 46 -11.16 -23.53 12.64
CA SER A 46 -10.62 -24.39 11.59
C SER A 46 -9.12 -24.17 11.39
N LEU A 47 -8.39 -25.27 11.13
CA LEU A 47 -7.00 -25.23 10.66
C LEU A 47 -6.89 -25.18 9.13
N GLN A 48 -8.02 -25.21 8.40
CA GLN A 48 -8.07 -25.34 6.95
C GLN A 48 -8.42 -24.04 6.23
N VAL A 49 -8.61 -22.91 6.94
CA VAL A 49 -8.80 -21.61 6.29
C VAL A 49 -7.59 -21.29 5.42
N ASN A 50 -7.83 -20.82 4.19
CA ASN A 50 -6.79 -20.36 3.27
C ASN A 50 -6.63 -18.83 3.36
N PRO A 51 -5.60 -18.30 4.05
CA PRO A 51 -5.43 -16.85 4.22
C PRO A 51 -5.09 -16.12 2.92
N LYS A 52 -4.59 -16.86 1.92
CA LYS A 52 -4.20 -16.33 0.60
C LYS A 52 -5.33 -16.42 -0.42
N THR A 53 -6.54 -16.78 0.00
CA THR A 53 -7.66 -16.93 -0.92
C THR A 53 -7.99 -15.62 -1.63
N THR A 54 -8.37 -15.73 -2.90
CA THR A 54 -8.91 -14.62 -3.69
C THR A 54 -10.17 -15.09 -4.38
N ILE A 55 -11.22 -14.29 -4.32
CA ILE A 55 -12.54 -14.63 -4.85
C ILE A 55 -12.94 -13.56 -5.87
N GLN A 56 -13.34 -13.98 -7.06
CA GLN A 56 -13.90 -13.06 -8.04
C GLN A 56 -15.38 -12.77 -7.71
N PRO A 57 -15.92 -11.59 -8.02
CA PRO A 57 -17.37 -11.38 -7.91
C PRO A 57 -18.16 -12.40 -8.73
N GLY A 58 -19.11 -13.10 -8.09
CA GLY A 58 -19.91 -14.20 -8.66
C GLY A 58 -19.35 -15.61 -8.51
N ASP A 59 -18.09 -15.77 -8.08
CA ASP A 59 -17.35 -17.05 -8.15
C ASP A 59 -17.53 -18.00 -6.96
N SER A 60 -18.36 -17.62 -5.99
CA SER A 60 -18.79 -18.39 -4.80
C SER A 60 -20.00 -17.68 -4.17
N LEU A 61 -20.57 -18.20 -3.08
CA LEU A 61 -21.60 -17.45 -2.35
C LEU A 61 -21.09 -16.10 -1.82
N ILE A 62 -19.84 -16.05 -1.35
CA ILE A 62 -19.18 -14.80 -0.96
C ILE A 62 -19.06 -13.86 -2.17
N GLY A 63 -18.61 -14.39 -3.32
CA GLY A 63 -18.53 -13.63 -4.55
C GLY A 63 -19.91 -13.15 -5.05
N TRP A 64 -20.96 -13.94 -4.87
CA TRP A 64 -22.33 -13.61 -5.24
C TRP A 64 -22.84 -12.44 -4.40
N VAL A 65 -22.61 -12.44 -3.08
CA VAL A 65 -22.96 -11.31 -2.20
C VAL A 65 -22.21 -10.06 -2.63
N ALA A 66 -20.92 -10.19 -2.97
CA ALA A 66 -20.12 -9.07 -3.44
C ALA A 66 -20.66 -8.44 -4.73
N LYS A 67 -21.14 -9.29 -5.67
CA LYS A 67 -21.68 -8.88 -6.97
C LYS A 67 -23.08 -8.29 -6.86
N ASN A 68 -23.98 -8.94 -6.13
CA ASN A 68 -25.40 -8.59 -6.08
C ASN A 68 -25.75 -7.61 -4.97
N LYS A 69 -24.85 -7.39 -4.01
CA LYS A 69 -25.06 -6.52 -2.83
C LYS A 69 -26.29 -6.90 -2.02
N GLN A 70 -26.61 -8.20 -1.97
CA GLN A 70 -27.72 -8.77 -1.22
C GLN A 70 -27.20 -9.80 -0.21
N PRO A 71 -27.80 -9.91 0.98
CA PRO A 71 -27.44 -10.92 1.96
C PRO A 71 -27.82 -12.32 1.47
N VAL A 72 -27.13 -13.33 1.97
CA VAL A 72 -27.42 -14.76 1.77
C VAL A 72 -27.44 -15.43 3.13
N ASN A 73 -28.47 -16.24 3.39
CA ASN A 73 -28.54 -17.14 4.53
C ASN A 73 -28.89 -18.55 4.02
N VAL A 74 -27.94 -19.48 4.19
CA VAL A 74 -28.06 -20.89 3.83
C VAL A 74 -28.19 -21.68 5.12
N ALA A 75 -29.43 -22.00 5.48
CA ALA A 75 -29.74 -22.70 6.73
C ALA A 75 -29.28 -24.17 6.73
N GLN A 76 -29.26 -24.81 5.55
CA GLN A 76 -28.70 -26.14 5.33
C GLN A 76 -27.71 -26.10 4.17
N PHE A 77 -26.45 -26.34 4.50
CA PHE A 77 -25.36 -26.43 3.55
C PHE A 77 -25.01 -27.91 3.36
N ASP A 78 -25.48 -28.47 2.25
CA ASP A 78 -25.39 -29.89 1.91
C ASP A 78 -24.37 -30.18 0.80
N ARG A 79 -23.66 -29.15 0.34
CA ARG A 79 -22.63 -29.23 -0.71
C ARG A 79 -21.23 -29.17 -0.13
N ASP A 80 -20.26 -29.54 -0.95
CA ASP A 80 -18.85 -29.34 -0.66
C ASP A 80 -18.56 -27.85 -0.38
N ASN A 81 -18.12 -27.54 0.85
CA ASN A 81 -17.83 -26.16 1.26
C ASN A 81 -16.51 -25.61 0.70
N ARG A 82 -15.71 -26.42 -0.02
CA ARG A 82 -14.62 -25.88 -0.88
C ARG A 82 -15.17 -24.88 -1.91
N ASN A 83 -16.45 -24.97 -2.27
CA ASN A 83 -17.11 -24.00 -3.15
C ASN A 83 -17.24 -22.59 -2.54
N LEU A 84 -17.11 -22.44 -1.21
CA LEU A 84 -16.99 -21.12 -0.59
C LEU A 84 -15.65 -20.46 -0.93
N LYS A 85 -14.65 -21.23 -1.35
CA LYS A 85 -13.26 -20.79 -1.59
C LYS A 85 -12.59 -20.22 -0.34
N LEU A 86 -13.12 -20.51 0.86
CA LEU A 86 -12.54 -20.11 2.15
C LEU A 86 -11.58 -21.19 2.70
N TYR A 87 -11.89 -22.47 2.50
CA TYR A 87 -11.16 -23.60 3.05
C TYR A 87 -10.34 -24.35 2.00
N LEU A 88 -9.21 -24.92 2.43
CA LEU A 88 -8.34 -25.79 1.62
C LEU A 88 -8.94 -27.19 1.43
N ARG A 89 -9.73 -27.65 2.40
CA ARG A 89 -10.40 -28.96 2.43
C ARG A 89 -11.84 -28.78 2.90
N ASP A 90 -12.67 -29.79 2.67
CA ASP A 90 -14.01 -29.83 3.22
C ASP A 90 -13.97 -29.81 4.76
N GLU A 91 -14.58 -28.79 5.37
CA GLU A 91 -14.67 -28.61 6.83
C GLU A 91 -16.00 -29.09 7.44
N GLY A 92 -16.85 -29.71 6.63
CA GLY A 92 -18.18 -30.17 7.07
C GLY A 92 -19.10 -29.03 7.52
N ILE A 93 -18.97 -27.84 6.91
CA ILE A 93 -19.87 -26.70 7.14
C ILE A 93 -21.31 -27.08 6.80
N LYS A 94 -22.24 -26.71 7.69
CA LYS A 94 -23.66 -27.06 7.67
C LYS A 94 -24.59 -25.87 7.57
N SER A 95 -24.14 -24.67 7.93
CA SER A 95 -24.86 -23.44 7.65
C SER A 95 -23.88 -22.30 7.36
N PHE A 96 -24.34 -21.34 6.55
CA PHE A 96 -23.52 -20.24 6.08
C PHE A 96 -24.38 -18.98 5.94
N MET A 97 -23.87 -17.85 6.38
CA MET A 97 -24.51 -16.55 6.19
C MET A 97 -23.49 -15.52 5.76
N ALA A 98 -23.85 -14.67 4.80
CA ALA A 98 -23.00 -13.58 4.35
C ALA A 98 -23.79 -12.33 4.01
N VAL A 99 -23.22 -11.18 4.30
CA VAL A 99 -23.83 -9.87 4.10
C VAL A 99 -22.83 -8.91 3.44
N PRO A 100 -23.29 -7.97 2.61
CA PRO A 100 -22.40 -6.97 2.00
C PRO A 100 -21.89 -5.98 3.06
N VAL A 101 -20.63 -5.59 2.95
CA VAL A 101 -20.01 -4.49 3.70
C VAL A 101 -19.94 -3.29 2.75
N GLY A 102 -21.11 -2.70 2.46
CA GLY A 102 -21.26 -1.67 1.43
C GLY A 102 -20.71 -2.12 0.06
N ASP A 103 -19.97 -1.22 -0.60
CA ASP A 103 -19.19 -1.53 -1.80
C ASP A 103 -17.80 -2.13 -1.48
N ALA A 104 -17.35 -1.99 -0.24
CA ALA A 104 -16.00 -2.31 0.21
C ALA A 104 -15.73 -3.81 0.37
N GLY A 105 -16.75 -4.66 0.55
CA GLY A 105 -16.50 -6.07 0.82
C GLY A 105 -17.70 -6.92 1.20
N VAL A 106 -17.42 -8.06 1.85
CA VAL A 106 -18.40 -9.04 2.34
C VAL A 106 -17.97 -9.54 3.72
N LEU A 107 -18.93 -9.64 4.63
CA LEU A 107 -18.78 -10.25 5.94
C LEU A 107 -19.55 -11.57 5.95
N SER A 108 -18.90 -12.67 6.34
CA SER A 108 -19.52 -13.99 6.38
C SER A 108 -19.26 -14.70 7.70
N VAL A 109 -20.20 -15.58 8.06
CA VAL A 109 -20.11 -16.52 9.16
C VAL A 109 -20.57 -17.90 8.72
N ASP A 110 -19.99 -18.95 9.31
CA ASP A 110 -20.40 -20.34 9.09
C ASP A 110 -20.48 -21.14 10.39
N SER A 111 -21.14 -22.31 10.31
CA SER A 111 -21.26 -23.23 11.43
C SER A 111 -21.24 -24.69 10.97
N LYS A 112 -20.81 -25.60 11.85
CA LYS A 112 -20.94 -27.06 11.68
C LYS A 112 -22.33 -27.59 12.08
N ARG A 113 -23.25 -26.71 12.46
CA ARG A 113 -24.65 -27.03 12.81
C ARG A 113 -25.60 -26.44 11.75
N ASN A 114 -26.68 -27.15 11.42
CA ASN A 114 -27.75 -26.64 10.55
C ASN A 114 -28.65 -25.64 11.31
N TYR A 115 -29.32 -24.74 10.58
CA TYR A 115 -30.37 -23.85 11.07
C TYR A 115 -29.99 -22.93 12.25
N VAL A 116 -28.69 -22.64 12.44
CA VAL A 116 -28.24 -21.79 13.56
C VAL A 116 -28.45 -20.30 13.28
N PHE A 117 -28.39 -19.88 12.02
CA PHE A 117 -28.52 -18.47 11.66
C PHE A 117 -29.98 -18.09 11.40
N THR A 118 -30.59 -17.43 12.39
CA THR A 118 -31.94 -16.87 12.32
C THR A 118 -31.97 -15.48 11.67
N ASP A 119 -33.16 -14.93 11.40
CA ASP A 119 -33.31 -13.54 10.93
C ASP A 119 -32.70 -12.52 11.90
N LYS A 120 -32.73 -12.83 13.20
CA LYS A 120 -32.05 -12.03 14.23
C LYS A 120 -30.54 -12.03 14.00
N ASN A 121 -29.93 -13.19 13.74
CA ASN A 121 -28.50 -13.29 13.43
C ASN A 121 -28.17 -12.49 12.16
N GLN A 122 -29.00 -12.58 11.13
CA GLN A 122 -28.80 -11.81 9.90
C GLN A 122 -28.81 -10.30 10.16
N LYS A 123 -29.78 -9.81 10.94
CA LYS A 123 -29.86 -8.39 11.29
C LYS A 123 -28.64 -7.93 12.08
N ILE A 124 -28.20 -8.72 13.05
CA ILE A 124 -26.99 -8.46 13.83
C ILE A 124 -25.76 -8.40 12.91
N LEU A 125 -25.60 -9.38 12.00
CA LEU A 125 -24.47 -9.40 11.08
C LEU A 125 -24.48 -8.20 10.12
N GLN A 126 -25.65 -7.77 9.65
CA GLN A 126 -25.80 -6.55 8.85
C GLN A 126 -25.44 -5.28 9.62
N ASP A 127 -25.79 -5.19 10.90
CA ASP A 127 -25.42 -4.05 11.73
C ASP A 127 -23.89 -4.00 11.95
N PHE A 128 -23.24 -5.15 12.18
CA PHE A 128 -21.77 -5.24 12.19
C PHE A 128 -21.16 -4.81 10.86
N ALA A 129 -21.72 -5.26 9.73
CA ALA A 129 -21.25 -4.88 8.41
C ALA A 129 -21.36 -3.36 8.18
N ARG A 130 -22.42 -2.71 8.68
CA ARG A 130 -22.58 -1.25 8.63
C ARG A 130 -21.49 -0.54 9.42
N VAL A 131 -21.19 -1.00 10.64
CA VAL A 131 -20.13 -0.42 11.48
C VAL A 131 -18.76 -0.59 10.82
N ILE A 132 -18.44 -1.80 10.35
CA ILE A 132 -17.19 -2.06 9.64
C ILE A 132 -17.06 -1.15 8.42
N TYR A 133 -18.13 -0.98 7.65
CA TYR A 133 -18.13 -0.08 6.49
C TYR A 133 -17.81 1.38 6.88
N GLN A 134 -18.42 1.90 7.95
CA GLN A 134 -18.14 3.25 8.45
C GLN A 134 -16.68 3.43 8.89
N VAL A 135 -16.12 2.43 9.56
CA VAL A 135 -14.69 2.42 9.95
C VAL A 135 -13.79 2.49 8.72
N LEU A 136 -14.05 1.65 7.71
CA LEU A 136 -13.26 1.62 6.46
C LEU A 136 -13.34 2.95 5.68
N GLN A 137 -14.52 3.57 5.62
CA GLN A 137 -14.71 4.88 5.00
C GLN A 137 -13.94 5.96 5.75
N THR A 138 -14.03 5.97 7.08
CA THR A 138 -13.32 6.94 7.94
C THR A 138 -11.80 6.81 7.79
N GLN A 139 -11.27 5.59 7.76
CA GLN A 139 -9.85 5.33 7.52
C GLN A 139 -9.40 5.85 6.14
N THR A 140 -10.23 5.67 5.11
CA THR A 140 -9.95 6.16 3.76
C THR A 140 -9.91 7.68 3.70
N LEU A 141 -10.91 8.35 4.28
CA LEU A 141 -10.99 9.80 4.39
C LEU A 141 -9.79 10.38 5.16
N CYS A 142 -9.49 9.83 6.34
CA CYS A 142 -8.36 10.25 7.16
C CYS A 142 -7.03 10.11 6.39
N ARG A 143 -6.85 9.02 5.64
CA ARG A 143 -5.66 8.81 4.80
C ARG A 143 -5.55 9.85 3.66
N GLN A 144 -6.67 10.26 3.07
CA GLN A 144 -6.69 11.30 2.04
C GLN A 144 -6.34 12.67 2.62
N GLU A 145 -6.94 13.03 3.75
CA GLU A 145 -6.66 14.26 4.50
C GLU A 145 -5.18 14.36 4.89
N LEU A 146 -4.61 13.29 5.47
CA LEU A 146 -3.20 13.26 5.83
C LEU A 146 -2.28 13.45 4.63
N LYS A 147 -2.63 12.88 3.46
CA LYS A 147 -1.86 13.09 2.21
C LYS A 147 -1.93 14.55 1.75
N GLN A 148 -3.11 15.14 1.75
CA GLN A 148 -3.30 16.54 1.34
C GLN A 148 -2.57 17.50 2.28
N ARG A 149 -2.70 17.31 3.59
CA ARG A 149 -1.98 18.10 4.60
C ARG A 149 -0.46 18.00 4.44
N ARG A 150 0.08 16.80 4.21
CA ARG A 150 1.51 16.62 3.94
C ARG A 150 1.95 17.39 2.70
N LEU A 151 1.18 17.35 1.62
CA LEU A 151 1.49 18.06 0.38
C LEU A 151 1.47 19.58 0.59
N LEU A 152 0.43 20.11 1.24
CA LEU A 152 0.31 21.55 1.51
C LEU A 152 1.45 22.05 2.40
N ASN A 153 1.77 21.33 3.47
CA ASN A 153 2.90 21.65 4.34
C ASN A 153 4.23 21.65 3.58
N PHE A 154 4.42 20.71 2.66
CA PHE A 154 5.60 20.68 1.79
C PHE A 154 5.67 21.91 0.88
N ILE A 155 4.58 22.25 0.18
CA ILE A 155 4.54 23.43 -0.70
C ILE A 155 4.81 24.72 0.09
N TYR A 156 4.18 24.88 1.25
CA TYR A 156 4.40 26.03 2.13
C TYR A 156 5.87 26.13 2.55
N ARG A 157 6.48 25.00 2.93
CA ARG A 157 7.90 24.94 3.32
C ARG A 157 8.83 25.36 2.18
N ILE A 158 8.59 24.89 0.96
CA ILE A 158 9.41 25.28 -0.21
C ILE A 158 9.27 26.79 -0.50
N ASN A 159 8.04 27.33 -0.43
CA ASN A 159 7.80 28.75 -0.66
C ASN A 159 8.42 29.66 0.42
N ALA A 160 8.46 29.22 1.68
CA ALA A 160 9.13 29.94 2.76
C ALA A 160 10.66 29.98 2.51
N LEU A 161 11.25 28.83 2.15
CA LEU A 161 12.68 28.74 1.83
C LEU A 161 13.08 29.66 0.68
N SER A 162 12.20 29.87 -0.30
CA SER A 162 12.48 30.77 -1.42
C SER A 162 12.53 32.25 -1.02
N ARG A 163 11.94 32.62 0.12
CA ARG A 163 11.89 34.01 0.61
C ARG A 163 12.99 34.34 1.62
N GLU A 164 13.46 33.34 2.36
CA GLU A 164 14.43 33.52 3.45
C GLU A 164 15.90 33.49 2.99
N ASN A 165 16.21 32.77 1.90
CA ASN A 165 17.61 32.51 1.52
C ASN A 165 18.07 33.45 0.40
N HIS A 166 19.17 34.15 0.66
CA HIS A 166 19.87 34.97 -0.33
C HIS A 166 21.03 34.20 -1.00
N ASP A 167 21.52 33.11 -0.38
CA ASP A 167 22.49 32.19 -0.96
C ASP A 167 21.78 31.01 -1.66
N LEU A 168 22.06 30.84 -2.96
CA LEU A 168 21.55 29.77 -3.80
C LEU A 168 22.01 28.38 -3.33
N GLN A 169 23.24 28.24 -2.82
CA GLN A 169 23.75 26.95 -2.38
C GLN A 169 23.00 26.46 -1.13
N GLU A 170 22.82 27.35 -0.15
CA GLU A 170 22.04 27.08 1.05
C GLU A 170 20.57 26.79 0.72
N TYR A 171 19.99 27.54 -0.23
CA TYR A 171 18.64 27.29 -0.72
C TYR A 171 18.50 25.87 -1.31
N TYR A 172 19.39 25.46 -2.22
CA TYR A 172 19.34 24.13 -2.81
C TYR A 172 19.44 23.02 -1.77
N GLN A 173 20.30 23.19 -0.77
CA GLN A 173 20.46 22.22 0.31
C GLN A 173 19.17 22.10 1.15
N LYS A 174 18.59 23.23 1.56
CA LYS A 174 17.34 23.25 2.35
C LYS A 174 16.14 22.68 1.58
N VAL A 175 16.01 23.02 0.29
CA VAL A 175 14.97 22.46 -0.59
C VAL A 175 15.15 20.96 -0.73
N LEU A 176 16.37 20.49 -0.97
CA LEU A 176 16.67 19.07 -1.12
C LEU A 176 16.35 18.28 0.15
N ASN A 177 16.66 18.83 1.33
CA ASN A 177 16.30 18.19 2.59
C ASN A 177 14.77 18.13 2.79
N ALA A 178 14.04 19.20 2.44
CA ALA A 178 12.58 19.21 2.48
C ALA A 178 11.99 18.14 1.53
N CYS A 179 12.54 18.00 0.32
CA CYS A 179 12.17 16.94 -0.61
C CYS A 179 12.42 15.55 -0.02
N ARG A 180 13.61 15.30 0.54
CA ARG A 180 13.99 14.02 1.17
C ARG A 180 13.05 13.62 2.31
N ILE A 181 12.70 14.57 3.19
CA ILE A 181 11.76 14.33 4.30
C ILE A 181 10.36 14.03 3.75
N PHE A 182 9.89 14.80 2.76
CA PHE A 182 8.56 14.60 2.17
C PHE A 182 8.45 13.24 1.45
N SER A 183 9.48 12.85 0.70
CA SER A 183 9.54 11.56 0.01
C SER A 183 9.85 10.38 0.92
N ASN A 184 10.22 10.65 2.18
CA ASN A 184 10.69 9.66 3.14
C ASN A 184 11.82 8.79 2.57
N THR A 185 12.87 9.45 2.05
CA THR A 185 14.01 8.77 1.43
C THR A 185 15.31 8.93 2.23
N ASP A 186 16.21 7.95 2.09
CA ASP A 186 17.47 7.92 2.86
C ASP A 186 18.48 8.94 2.35
N ALA A 187 18.45 9.20 1.04
CA ALA A 187 19.34 10.11 0.35
C ALA A 187 18.64 10.85 -0.78
N ALA A 188 19.19 12.01 -1.14
CA ALA A 188 18.74 12.80 -2.27
C ALA A 188 19.89 13.65 -2.83
N PHE A 189 19.87 13.95 -4.13
CA PHE A 189 20.79 14.92 -4.73
C PHE A 189 20.11 15.75 -5.82
N LEU A 190 20.58 16.99 -5.98
CA LEU A 190 20.09 17.94 -6.98
C LEU A 190 21.16 18.15 -8.05
N THR A 191 20.73 18.15 -9.32
CA THR A 191 21.63 18.38 -10.46
C THR A 191 21.16 19.54 -11.32
N LEU A 192 22.10 20.33 -11.81
CA LEU A 192 21.85 21.39 -12.79
C LEU A 192 22.54 21.09 -14.11
N LEU A 193 21.83 21.29 -15.21
CA LEU A 193 22.36 21.27 -16.57
C LEU A 193 22.48 22.72 -17.07
N PRO A 194 23.67 23.20 -17.46
CA PRO A 194 23.84 24.52 -18.08
C PRO A 194 23.02 24.64 -19.39
N ARG A 195 22.54 25.85 -19.72
CA ARG A 195 21.72 26.11 -20.93
C ARG A 195 22.39 25.73 -22.26
N LYS A 196 23.73 25.78 -22.33
CA LYS A 196 24.55 25.40 -23.48
C LYS A 196 25.63 24.41 -23.03
N GLY A 197 25.22 23.21 -22.62
CA GLY A 197 26.15 22.16 -22.19
C GLY A 197 25.52 20.78 -22.30
N ASP A 198 26.38 19.79 -22.52
CA ASP A 198 26.08 18.36 -22.53
C ASP A 198 26.54 17.69 -21.22
N ARG A 199 26.84 18.48 -20.19
CA ARG A 199 27.30 17.99 -18.88
C ARG A 199 26.54 18.64 -17.74
N TYR A 200 26.06 17.82 -16.81
CA TYR A 200 25.37 18.26 -15.60
C TYR A 200 26.31 18.25 -14.40
N THR A 201 25.99 19.07 -13.39
CA THR A 201 26.74 19.17 -12.13
C THR A 201 25.81 18.92 -10.95
N VAL A 202 26.30 18.20 -9.95
CA VAL A 202 25.60 18.03 -8.67
C VAL A 202 25.81 19.28 -7.82
N VAL A 203 24.72 19.95 -7.46
CA VAL A 203 24.76 21.23 -6.73
C VAL A 203 24.36 21.11 -5.27
N ALA A 204 23.65 20.04 -4.89
CA ALA A 204 23.31 19.73 -3.51
C ALA A 204 23.16 18.21 -3.32
N SER A 205 23.43 17.74 -2.11
CA SER A 205 23.30 16.32 -1.72
C SER A 205 22.94 16.20 -0.24
N GLU A 206 21.96 15.36 0.10
CA GLU A 206 21.43 15.14 1.45
C GLU A 206 21.34 13.65 1.77
N GLY A 207 21.55 13.28 3.04
CA GLY A 207 21.46 11.90 3.53
C GLY A 207 22.75 11.07 3.43
N LYS A 208 22.64 9.75 3.65
CA LYS A 208 23.79 8.81 3.66
C LYS A 208 24.23 8.44 2.22
N LEU A 209 24.86 9.37 1.52
CA LEU A 209 25.49 9.12 0.22
C LEU A 209 26.97 8.75 0.43
N PHE A 210 27.36 7.54 0.00
CA PHE A 210 28.71 6.99 0.21
C PHE A 210 29.82 7.55 -0.72
N ALA A 211 29.62 8.73 -1.32
CA ALA A 211 30.65 9.38 -2.12
C ALA A 211 30.55 10.91 -2.04
N PRO A 212 31.68 11.64 -1.89
CA PRO A 212 31.68 13.10 -1.99
C PRO A 212 31.39 13.51 -3.44
N MET A 213 30.13 13.84 -3.74
CA MET A 213 29.66 14.24 -5.09
C MET A 213 29.95 15.70 -5.45
N LYS A 214 30.68 16.45 -4.61
CA LYS A 214 30.88 17.89 -4.80
C LYS A 214 31.75 18.17 -6.05
N LYS A 215 31.17 18.92 -7.00
CA LYS A 215 31.83 19.61 -8.13
C LYS A 215 32.29 18.77 -9.34
N ASN A 216 31.81 17.54 -9.51
CA ASN A 216 32.10 16.79 -10.74
C ASN A 216 31.09 17.14 -11.86
N SER A 217 31.61 17.54 -13.02
CA SER A 217 30.84 17.72 -14.25
C SER A 217 30.72 16.38 -14.98
N ILE A 218 29.50 15.88 -15.18
CA ILE A 218 29.22 14.53 -15.71
C ILE A 218 28.46 14.64 -17.05
N PRO A 219 28.87 13.91 -18.10
CA PRO A 219 28.15 13.89 -19.38
C PRO A 219 26.70 13.39 -19.29
N ILE A 220 25.79 13.96 -20.09
CA ILE A 220 24.36 13.57 -20.14
C ILE A 220 24.11 12.20 -20.78
N ASP A 221 25.08 11.66 -21.53
CA ASP A 221 25.03 10.31 -22.10
C ASP A 221 25.43 9.23 -21.08
N MET A 222 25.84 9.64 -19.87
CA MET A 222 26.27 8.74 -18.81
C MET A 222 25.20 8.53 -17.73
N GLY A 223 24.97 7.26 -17.40
CA GLY A 223 24.20 6.85 -16.24
C GLY A 223 22.69 7.13 -16.33
N LEU A 224 21.96 6.78 -15.27
CA LEU A 224 20.52 6.98 -15.21
C LEU A 224 20.15 8.46 -15.09
N THR A 225 21.00 9.24 -14.42
CA THR A 225 20.82 10.68 -14.26
C THR A 225 20.84 11.39 -15.61
N GLY A 226 21.82 11.08 -16.46
CA GLY A 226 21.90 11.59 -17.82
C GLY A 226 20.69 11.20 -18.68
N TRP A 227 20.26 9.94 -18.59
CA TRP A 227 19.05 9.47 -19.28
C TRP A 227 17.79 10.24 -18.87
N VAL A 228 17.55 10.44 -17.57
CA VAL A 228 16.38 11.22 -17.08
C VAL A 228 16.41 12.66 -17.58
N ILE A 229 17.59 13.28 -17.60
CA ILE A 229 17.79 14.65 -18.12
C ILE A 229 17.50 14.70 -19.62
N LYS A 230 18.00 13.72 -20.40
CA LYS A 230 17.86 13.66 -21.86
C LYS A 230 16.42 13.39 -22.29
N GLU A 231 15.77 12.40 -21.67
CA GLU A 231 14.40 11.98 -22.00
C GLU A 231 13.33 12.88 -21.41
N LYS A 232 13.68 13.74 -20.43
CA LYS A 232 12.75 14.61 -19.68
C LYS A 232 11.57 13.84 -19.08
N LYS A 233 11.75 12.55 -18.79
CA LYS A 233 10.75 11.66 -18.21
C LYS A 233 11.20 11.19 -16.83
N PRO A 234 10.30 11.14 -15.85
CA PRO A 234 10.65 10.61 -14.55
C PRO A 234 10.96 9.11 -14.66
N LEU A 235 12.03 8.67 -14.01
CA LEU A 235 12.39 7.26 -13.90
C LEU A 235 12.11 6.81 -12.48
N VAL A 236 11.21 5.84 -12.31
CA VAL A 236 11.00 5.15 -11.03
C VAL A 236 11.39 3.70 -11.19
N ARG A 237 12.47 3.29 -10.52
CA ARG A 237 12.92 1.90 -10.54
C ARG A 237 12.75 1.28 -9.17
N ARG A 238 11.97 0.19 -9.12
CA ARG A 238 11.83 -0.68 -7.94
C ARG A 238 12.89 -1.77 -8.03
N GLU A 239 13.67 -1.93 -6.96
CA GLU A 239 14.77 -2.88 -6.82
C GLU A 239 15.93 -2.66 -7.81
N MET A 240 17.10 -2.29 -7.27
CA MET A 240 18.29 -2.14 -8.08
C MET A 240 19.44 -2.94 -7.49
N LYS A 241 19.74 -4.08 -8.11
CA LYS A 241 20.93 -4.88 -7.77
C LYS A 241 22.18 -4.06 -8.12
N PRO A 242 23.14 -3.87 -7.19
CA PRO A 242 24.39 -3.20 -7.50
C PRO A 242 25.17 -4.07 -8.49
N ARG A 243 25.23 -3.67 -9.77
CA ARG A 243 26.18 -4.26 -10.70
C ARG A 243 27.55 -3.64 -10.43
N ILE A 244 28.50 -4.48 -10.04
CA ILE A 244 29.89 -4.14 -9.65
C ILE A 244 30.66 -3.38 -10.76
N ILE A 245 30.17 -3.38 -12.00
CA ILE A 245 30.84 -2.70 -13.13
C ILE A 245 29.78 -2.02 -14.00
N SER A 246 29.27 -0.87 -13.55
CA SER A 246 28.80 0.18 -14.43
C SER A 246 28.64 1.49 -13.65
N PRO A 247 28.89 2.65 -14.28
CA PRO A 247 28.69 3.97 -13.71
C PRO A 247 27.19 4.23 -13.58
N ILE A 248 26.55 3.54 -12.65
CA ILE A 248 25.10 3.62 -12.45
C ILE A 248 24.72 5.08 -12.09
N PHE A 249 25.64 5.77 -11.42
CA PHE A 249 25.59 7.21 -11.15
C PHE A 249 26.88 7.97 -11.57
N PHE A 250 28.07 7.33 -11.66
CA PHE A 250 29.37 8.02 -11.84
C PHE A 250 30.42 7.22 -12.60
N SER A 251 31.25 7.90 -13.39
CA SER A 251 32.51 7.38 -13.94
C SER A 251 33.53 7.07 -12.82
N ARG A 252 33.87 5.79 -12.64
CA ARG A 252 34.88 5.19 -11.75
C ARG A 252 34.44 4.80 -10.33
N THR A 253 35.04 3.69 -9.93
CA THR A 253 34.70 2.67 -8.93
C THR A 253 34.45 3.20 -7.53
N ILE A 254 33.23 3.02 -7.01
CA ILE A 254 32.94 3.09 -5.57
C ILE A 254 31.93 1.98 -5.25
N LEU A 255 32.24 1.16 -4.23
CA LEU A 255 31.43 0.05 -3.72
C LEU A 255 30.03 0.54 -3.37
N ALA A 256 29.06 0.19 -4.21
CA ALA A 256 27.67 0.53 -4.03
C ALA A 256 27.02 -0.44 -3.03
N GLY A 257 26.61 0.08 -1.87
CA GLY A 257 25.57 -0.54 -1.06
C GLY A 257 24.30 -0.71 -1.89
N SER A 258 23.50 -1.71 -1.55
CA SER A 258 22.29 -2.06 -2.29
C SER A 258 21.25 -0.91 -2.23
N PHE A 259 20.61 -0.58 -3.36
CA PHE A 259 19.61 0.50 -3.46
C PHE A 259 18.21 -0.08 -3.71
N VAL A 260 17.21 0.32 -2.92
CA VAL A 260 15.86 -0.26 -2.96
C VAL A 260 14.93 0.47 -3.92
N LEU A 261 15.05 1.80 -4.03
CA LEU A 261 14.20 2.62 -4.89
C LEU A 261 14.96 3.86 -5.35
N ILE A 262 14.94 4.15 -6.65
CA ILE A 262 15.46 5.41 -7.20
C ILE A 262 14.32 6.08 -7.97
N SER A 263 14.04 7.34 -7.63
CA SER A 263 13.17 8.20 -8.43
C SER A 263 13.96 9.41 -8.92
N GLY A 264 14.14 9.48 -10.23
CA GLY A 264 14.74 10.64 -10.90
C GLY A 264 13.64 11.45 -11.58
N TYR A 265 13.50 12.71 -11.19
CA TYR A 265 12.72 13.73 -11.87
C TYR A 265 13.68 14.66 -12.61
N PRO A 266 13.25 15.36 -13.67
CA PRO A 266 14.08 16.39 -14.29
C PRO A 266 14.61 17.34 -13.20
N SER A 267 15.93 17.39 -13.03
CA SER A 267 16.72 18.10 -11.99
C SER A 267 16.83 17.49 -10.58
N LEU A 268 15.94 16.60 -10.12
CA LEU A 268 15.92 16.08 -8.74
C LEU A 268 15.97 14.55 -8.68
N PHE A 269 16.88 13.99 -7.88
CA PHE A 269 17.01 12.54 -7.70
C PHE A 269 16.89 12.14 -6.23
N LEU A 270 16.05 11.16 -5.97
CA LEU A 270 15.77 10.60 -4.64
C LEU A 270 16.17 9.13 -4.61
N ILE A 271 16.90 8.71 -3.57
CA ILE A 271 17.47 7.37 -3.43
C ILE A 271 17.10 6.79 -2.05
N ASN A 272 16.67 5.53 -2.05
CA ASN A 272 16.60 4.69 -0.84
C ASN A 272 17.73 3.66 -0.84
N CYS A 273 18.44 3.56 0.29
CA CYS A 273 19.52 2.61 0.51
C CYS A 273 19.02 1.50 1.44
N THR A 274 19.46 0.27 1.24
CA THR A 274 19.44 -0.76 2.30
C THR A 274 20.73 -0.69 3.10
N GLU A 275 20.64 -0.91 4.41
CA GLU A 275 21.81 -1.29 5.23
C GLU A 275 22.49 -2.55 4.69
#